data_AF-A0A8E1WF57-F1
#
_entry.id   AF-A0A8E1WF57-F1
#
_cell.length_a   1.000
_cell.length_b   1.000
_cell.length_c   1.000
_cell.angle_alpha   90.00
_cell.angle_beta   90.00
_cell.angle_gamma   90.00
#
_symmetry.space_group_name_H-M   'P 1'
#
loop_
_entity.id
_entity.type
_entity.pdbx_description
1 polymer ?
#
loop_
_entity_poly.entity_id
_entity_poly.type
_entity_poly.pdbx_seq_one_letter_code
_entity_poly.pdbx_strand_id
1 'polypeptide(L)'
;MTQHRSAFRKLALTTFLFSLPLNAALAQDATAVAERLKSVLAGQNLTLAWTSVTGDASEAVLEGTSIQMAGEGKPFAIGKLTLSGITEESRGFKIETITTEPYSLNEGPTKVEVSPLTLGNVTLPASDSTDLLASFLMYETANLDNVSVKIGDKQAFQMTNFAAEVTPPADGNAMEFTGSAEKFTADLTLVEDPQSKAAIEALGYQNISGDFQMEGTWQPTDGRMALSSYDVTVDNAGTLGMTFDLGGYTVEFLKSVQELQKKMAAQPEGTDNSAQGLAMLGLMQQLTFNGATVRFDDDSVTNKVLEYLGKQQNMTAKDIANQAKAIVPFLMMELNNPELATQVTAAVTAYLDAPKSIEIAAKPASPVPFALLAASGMSNPKDLPKTLGLTVTANQD
;
A
#
# COMPACT_ATOMS: atom_id res chain seq x y z
N MET A 1 14.30 -31.53 -74.70
CA MET A 1 15.07 -32.78 -74.59
C MET A 1 15.99 -32.66 -73.39
N THR A 2 15.90 -33.68 -72.55
CA THR A 2 16.69 -34.02 -71.35
C THR A 2 18.16 -33.62 -71.35
N GLN A 3 18.64 -33.07 -70.24
CA GLN A 3 20.05 -33.15 -69.84
C GLN A 3 20.19 -33.76 -68.45
N HIS A 4 20.75 -34.96 -68.40
CA HIS A 4 21.40 -35.55 -67.24
C HIS A 4 22.91 -35.60 -67.51
N ARG A 5 23.72 -35.24 -66.51
CA ARG A 5 24.94 -35.93 -66.03
C ARG A 5 25.72 -34.96 -65.12
N SER A 6 25.88 -35.28 -63.83
CA SER A 6 26.92 -36.18 -63.27
C SER A 6 28.32 -35.62 -63.51
N ALA A 7 29.27 -35.55 -62.58
CA ALA A 7 29.36 -35.85 -61.17
C ALA A 7 30.78 -35.40 -60.76
N PHE A 8 30.96 -35.04 -59.49
CA PHE A 8 32.18 -35.30 -58.72
C PHE A 8 33.55 -35.02 -59.36
N ARG A 9 34.06 -33.81 -59.13
CA ARG A 9 35.49 -33.61 -58.81
C ARG A 9 35.64 -33.35 -57.31
N LYS A 10 35.96 -34.43 -56.61
CA LYS A 10 36.67 -34.54 -55.32
C LYS A 10 37.83 -33.52 -55.23
N LEU A 11 38.34 -33.01 -54.11
CA LEU A 11 38.16 -33.12 -52.66
C LEU A 11 39.11 -32.05 -52.07
N ALA A 12 38.78 -31.39 -50.94
CA ALA A 12 39.72 -31.12 -49.82
C ALA A 12 39.12 -30.15 -48.77
N LEU A 13 39.12 -30.63 -47.52
CA LEU A 13 39.10 -29.90 -46.24
C LEU A 13 37.82 -29.13 -45.86
N THR A 14 36.93 -29.72 -45.07
CA THR A 14 36.95 -29.70 -43.59
C THR A 14 36.90 -28.28 -43.00
N THR A 15 35.71 -27.68 -42.96
CA THR A 15 35.34 -26.76 -41.87
C THR A 15 33.83 -26.83 -41.68
N PHE A 16 33.36 -27.78 -40.85
CA PHE A 16 32.08 -27.62 -40.19
C PHE A 16 32.27 -26.49 -39.17
N LEU A 17 31.99 -25.25 -39.56
CA LEU A 17 31.66 -24.21 -38.59
C LEU A 17 30.29 -24.59 -38.04
N PHE A 18 30.29 -25.21 -36.85
CA PHE A 18 29.15 -25.14 -35.96
C PHE A 18 28.95 -23.66 -35.61
N SER A 19 28.20 -22.93 -36.43
CA SER A 19 27.53 -21.73 -35.96
C SER A 19 26.36 -22.19 -35.10
N LEU A 20 26.66 -22.63 -33.87
CA LEU A 20 25.65 -22.69 -32.82
C LEU A 20 25.07 -21.28 -32.71
N PRO A 21 23.73 -21.11 -32.64
CA PRO A 21 23.16 -19.82 -32.32
C PRO A 21 23.58 -19.47 -30.89
N LEU A 22 24.66 -18.70 -30.73
CA LEU A 22 25.08 -18.11 -29.45
C LEU A 22 23.92 -17.34 -28.79
N ASN A 23 22.99 -16.82 -29.59
CA ASN A 23 21.75 -16.17 -29.13
C ASN A 23 20.81 -17.11 -28.34
N ALA A 24 20.82 -18.42 -28.58
CA ALA A 24 19.94 -19.34 -27.85
C ALA A 24 20.45 -19.64 -26.43
N ALA A 25 21.78 -19.65 -26.24
CA ALA A 25 22.38 -19.80 -24.91
C ALA A 25 22.31 -18.49 -24.11
N LEU A 26 22.45 -17.33 -24.77
CA LEU A 26 22.37 -16.01 -24.11
C LEU A 26 20.93 -15.65 -23.67
N ALA A 27 19.91 -16.01 -24.47
CA ALA A 27 18.50 -15.81 -24.09
C ALA A 27 18.02 -16.77 -22.96
N GLN A 28 18.77 -17.85 -22.71
CA GLN A 28 18.47 -18.80 -21.63
C GLN A 28 18.62 -18.15 -20.26
N ASP A 29 19.61 -17.27 -20.09
CA ASP A 29 19.88 -16.56 -18.84
C ASP A 29 18.80 -15.52 -18.54
N ALA A 30 18.41 -14.70 -19.54
CA ALA A 30 17.33 -13.73 -19.41
C ALA A 30 15.97 -14.40 -19.06
N THR A 31 15.69 -15.56 -19.66
CA THR A 31 14.47 -16.33 -19.36
C THR A 31 14.48 -16.88 -17.93
N ALA A 32 15.65 -17.33 -17.44
CA ALA A 32 15.77 -17.81 -16.07
C ALA A 32 15.47 -16.71 -15.04
N VAL A 33 15.98 -15.50 -15.26
CA VAL A 33 15.71 -14.32 -14.41
C VAL A 33 14.22 -13.98 -14.44
N ALA A 34 13.61 -13.93 -15.62
CA ALA A 34 12.18 -13.63 -15.79
C ALA A 34 11.27 -14.66 -15.07
N GLU A 35 11.56 -15.96 -15.21
CA GLU A 35 10.84 -17.02 -14.51
C GLU A 35 11.07 -16.98 -12.99
N ARG A 36 12.25 -16.53 -12.56
CA ARG A 36 12.49 -16.32 -11.13
C ARG A 36 11.67 -15.16 -10.59
N LEU A 37 11.63 -14.02 -11.27
CA LEU A 37 10.78 -12.88 -10.92
C LEU A 37 9.31 -13.30 -10.84
N LYS A 38 8.80 -14.04 -11.85
CA LYS A 38 7.44 -14.61 -11.83
C LYS A 38 7.19 -15.42 -10.56
N SER A 39 8.14 -16.28 -10.18
CA SER A 39 8.01 -17.14 -9.01
C SER A 39 7.95 -16.35 -7.70
N VAL A 40 8.78 -15.30 -7.56
CA VAL A 40 8.76 -14.42 -6.38
C VAL A 40 7.44 -13.65 -6.29
N LEU A 41 6.95 -13.11 -7.42
CA LEU A 41 5.65 -12.43 -7.47
C LEU A 41 4.48 -13.36 -7.14
N ALA A 42 4.53 -14.62 -7.61
CA ALA A 42 3.51 -15.61 -7.29
C ALA A 42 3.44 -15.92 -5.79
N GLY A 43 4.58 -15.85 -5.09
CA GLY A 43 4.66 -15.93 -3.62
C GLY A 43 3.90 -14.81 -2.91
N GLN A 44 3.68 -13.67 -3.58
CA GLN A 44 2.96 -12.50 -3.08
C GLN A 44 1.57 -12.35 -3.69
N ASN A 45 0.99 -13.45 -4.18
CA ASN A 45 -0.34 -13.49 -4.80
C ASN A 45 -0.46 -12.69 -6.11
N LEU A 46 0.66 -12.38 -6.77
CA LEU A 46 0.70 -11.72 -8.07
C LEU A 46 1.11 -12.71 -9.16
N THR A 47 0.28 -12.86 -10.19
CA THR A 47 0.62 -13.63 -11.38
C THR A 47 1.21 -12.69 -12.42
N LEU A 48 2.47 -12.90 -12.78
CA LEU A 48 3.13 -12.23 -13.89
C LEU A 48 3.05 -13.10 -15.15
N ALA A 49 2.56 -12.53 -16.24
CA ALA A 49 2.58 -13.15 -17.56
C ALA A 49 3.26 -12.23 -18.58
N TRP A 50 3.78 -12.81 -19.66
CA TRP A 50 4.43 -12.11 -20.78
C TRP A 50 4.26 -12.90 -22.08
N THR A 51 4.53 -12.26 -23.21
CA THR A 51 4.47 -12.89 -24.54
C THR A 51 5.83 -13.41 -25.00
N SER A 52 6.92 -12.69 -24.70
CA SER A 52 8.28 -13.11 -25.00
C SER A 52 9.29 -12.50 -24.05
N VAL A 53 10.45 -13.17 -23.91
CA VAL A 53 11.64 -12.65 -23.21
C VAL A 53 12.76 -12.51 -24.22
N THR A 54 13.45 -11.37 -24.21
CA THR A 54 14.69 -11.14 -24.95
C THR A 54 15.76 -10.59 -24.01
N GLY A 55 17.01 -10.52 -24.47
CA GLY A 55 18.15 -10.03 -23.68
C GLY A 55 19.26 -11.07 -23.50
N ASP A 56 20.09 -10.86 -22.49
CA ASP A 56 21.25 -11.68 -22.13
C ASP A 56 21.43 -11.77 -20.60
N ALA A 57 22.63 -12.15 -20.14
CA ALA A 57 22.94 -12.33 -18.72
C ALA A 57 22.93 -11.02 -17.90
N SER A 58 22.99 -9.86 -18.54
CA SER A 58 23.05 -8.54 -17.90
C SER A 58 21.78 -7.70 -18.06
N GLU A 59 20.92 -8.06 -19.02
CA GLU A 59 19.66 -7.38 -19.29
C GLU A 59 18.59 -8.37 -19.74
N ALA A 60 17.37 -8.26 -19.22
CA ALA A 60 16.21 -9.04 -19.65
C ALA A 60 15.03 -8.11 -19.97
N VAL A 61 14.42 -8.29 -21.13
CA VAL A 61 13.26 -7.53 -21.59
C VAL A 61 12.08 -8.47 -21.78
N LEU A 62 11.02 -8.25 -20.99
CA LEU A 62 9.76 -8.99 -21.09
C LEU A 62 8.77 -8.14 -21.88
N GLU A 63 8.28 -8.68 -22.98
CA GLU A 63 7.29 -8.03 -23.85
C GLU A 63 5.86 -8.45 -23.48
N GLY A 64 4.90 -7.54 -23.68
CA GLY A 64 3.47 -7.82 -23.47
C GLY A 64 3.17 -8.33 -22.06
N THR A 65 3.79 -7.73 -21.05
CA THR A 65 3.61 -8.13 -19.66
C THR A 65 2.25 -7.74 -19.12
N SER A 66 1.72 -8.58 -18.25
CA SER A 66 0.49 -8.35 -17.51
C SER A 66 0.61 -8.90 -16.10
N ILE A 67 -0.09 -8.24 -15.18
CA ILE A 67 -0.18 -8.65 -13.78
C ILE A 67 -1.63 -8.99 -13.46
N GLN A 68 -1.83 -9.99 -12.61
CA GLN A 68 -3.12 -10.33 -12.05
C GLN A 68 -2.98 -10.60 -10.56
N MET A 69 -3.83 -9.98 -9.74
CA MET A 69 -3.93 -10.30 -8.32
C MET A 69 -4.84 -11.51 -8.12
N ALA A 70 -4.42 -12.45 -7.28
CA ALA A 70 -5.21 -13.63 -6.97
C ALA A 70 -6.53 -13.23 -6.27
N GLY A 71 -7.65 -13.77 -6.75
CA GLY A 71 -8.99 -13.45 -6.23
C GLY A 71 -9.62 -12.19 -6.83
N GLU A 72 -8.89 -11.44 -7.65
CA GLU A 72 -9.43 -10.30 -8.41
C GLU A 72 -9.72 -10.67 -9.87
N GLY A 73 -10.26 -9.70 -10.61
CA GLY A 73 -10.75 -9.84 -11.99
C GLY A 73 -9.68 -10.13 -13.05
N LYS A 74 -9.85 -9.53 -14.23
CA LYS A 74 -9.02 -9.81 -15.41
C LYS A 74 -7.58 -9.31 -15.20
N PRO A 75 -6.57 -9.98 -15.80
CA PRO A 75 -5.20 -9.45 -15.86
C PRO A 75 -5.18 -8.03 -16.44
N PHE A 76 -4.36 -7.16 -15.88
CA PHE A 76 -4.10 -5.82 -16.42
C PHE A 76 -2.74 -5.79 -17.10
N ALA A 77 -2.70 -5.21 -18.30
CA ALA A 77 -1.47 -5.08 -19.08
C ALA A 77 -0.62 -3.92 -18.57
N ILE A 78 0.68 -4.15 -18.37
CA ILE A 78 1.65 -3.12 -17.96
C ILE A 78 2.71 -2.87 -19.05
N GLY A 79 2.52 -3.45 -20.24
CA GLY A 79 3.37 -3.20 -21.40
C GLY A 79 4.70 -3.96 -21.33
N LYS A 80 5.81 -3.29 -21.63
CA LYS A 80 7.14 -3.87 -21.53
C LYS A 80 7.70 -3.73 -20.10
N LEU A 81 8.44 -4.74 -19.66
CA LEU A 81 9.21 -4.72 -18.42
C LEU A 81 10.69 -4.95 -18.75
N THR A 82 11.56 -4.03 -18.34
CA THR A 82 13.00 -4.11 -18.56
C THR A 82 13.71 -4.32 -17.22
N LEU A 83 14.55 -5.34 -17.14
CA LEU A 83 15.44 -5.64 -16.03
C LEU A 83 16.87 -5.37 -16.50
N SER A 84 17.58 -4.44 -15.86
CA SER A 84 18.94 -4.03 -16.24
C SER A 84 19.91 -4.20 -15.07
N GLY A 85 21.18 -4.45 -15.39
CA GLY A 85 22.22 -4.66 -14.37
C GLY A 85 22.04 -5.99 -13.64
N ILE A 86 21.66 -7.03 -14.36
CA ILE A 86 21.46 -8.37 -13.79
C ILE A 86 22.82 -8.96 -13.44
N THR A 87 22.93 -9.45 -12.21
CA THR A 87 24.09 -10.18 -11.70
C THR A 87 23.61 -11.41 -10.94
N GLU A 88 24.28 -12.54 -11.14
CA GLU A 88 23.99 -13.75 -10.37
C GLU A 88 24.70 -13.69 -9.02
N GLU A 89 23.94 -13.79 -7.93
CA GLU A 89 24.46 -13.76 -6.56
C GLU A 89 23.82 -14.88 -5.75
N SER A 90 24.65 -15.70 -5.08
CA SER A 90 24.18 -16.77 -4.19
C SER A 90 23.15 -17.73 -4.84
N ARG A 91 23.28 -17.99 -6.16
CA ARG A 91 22.33 -18.78 -7.00
C ARG A 91 20.95 -18.13 -7.19
N GLY A 92 20.81 -16.88 -6.81
CA GLY A 92 19.72 -15.98 -7.16
C GLY A 92 20.23 -14.86 -8.08
N PHE A 93 19.49 -13.76 -8.16
CA PHE A 93 19.85 -12.60 -8.97
C PHE A 93 19.73 -11.30 -8.18
N LYS A 94 20.66 -10.39 -8.41
CA LYS A 94 20.54 -8.98 -8.09
C LYS A 94 20.34 -8.20 -9.38
N ILE A 95 19.43 -7.25 -9.37
CA ILE A 95 19.04 -6.45 -10.53
C ILE A 95 19.13 -4.99 -10.11
N GLU A 96 19.97 -4.21 -10.79
CA GLU A 96 20.13 -2.78 -10.47
C GLU A 96 18.81 -2.03 -10.65
N THR A 97 18.10 -2.30 -11.75
CA THR A 97 16.86 -1.59 -12.08
C THR A 97 15.83 -2.52 -12.73
N ILE A 98 14.58 -2.44 -12.27
CA ILE A 98 13.40 -2.95 -12.99
C ILE A 98 12.51 -1.77 -13.37
N THR A 99 12.21 -1.61 -14.65
CA THR A 99 11.39 -0.49 -15.14
C THR A 99 10.24 -0.98 -16.02
N THR A 100 9.04 -0.44 -15.82
CA THR A 100 7.90 -0.63 -16.73
C THR A 100 7.90 0.42 -17.84
N GLU A 101 7.21 0.16 -18.94
CA GLU A 101 6.72 1.24 -19.80
C GLU A 101 5.60 2.05 -19.12
N PRO A 102 5.30 3.28 -19.58
CA PRO A 102 4.06 3.92 -19.17
C PRO A 102 2.88 3.06 -19.64
N TYR A 103 1.89 2.90 -18.77
CA TYR A 103 0.70 2.11 -19.08
C TYR A 103 -0.57 2.87 -18.71
N SER A 104 -1.70 2.41 -19.26
CA SER A 104 -2.99 2.99 -18.97
C SER A 104 -4.04 1.92 -18.71
N LEU A 105 -4.86 2.13 -17.68
CA LEU A 105 -6.03 1.33 -17.41
C LEU A 105 -7.28 2.12 -17.81
N ASN A 106 -8.22 1.47 -18.48
CA ASN A 106 -9.48 2.08 -18.88
C ASN A 106 -10.63 1.26 -18.29
N GLU A 107 -11.49 1.92 -17.52
CA GLU A 107 -12.70 1.32 -16.95
C GLU A 107 -13.87 2.27 -17.15
N GLY A 108 -14.73 1.95 -18.13
CA GLY A 108 -15.83 2.83 -18.52
C GLY A 108 -15.33 4.22 -18.94
N PRO A 109 -15.81 5.32 -18.33
CA PRO A 109 -15.34 6.68 -18.62
C PRO A 109 -14.03 7.05 -17.93
N THR A 110 -13.50 6.19 -17.05
CA THR A 110 -12.31 6.45 -16.25
C THR A 110 -11.07 5.94 -16.97
N LYS A 111 -10.10 6.82 -17.14
CA LYS A 111 -8.77 6.50 -17.67
C LYS A 111 -7.72 6.79 -16.61
N VAL A 112 -6.95 5.78 -16.24
CA VAL A 112 -5.78 5.90 -15.36
C VAL A 112 -4.54 5.83 -16.24
N GLU A 113 -3.67 6.83 -16.19
CA GLU A 113 -2.38 6.87 -16.88
C GLU A 113 -1.27 6.86 -15.84
N VAL A 114 -0.34 5.92 -15.97
CA VAL A 114 0.74 5.70 -15.02
C VAL A 114 2.06 5.84 -15.77
N SER A 115 2.97 6.67 -15.26
CA SER A 115 4.34 6.79 -15.76
C SER A 115 5.11 5.47 -15.53
N PRO A 116 6.31 5.30 -16.09
CA PRO A 116 7.17 4.19 -15.73
C PRO A 116 7.32 4.06 -14.21
N LEU A 117 7.05 2.87 -13.68
CA LEU A 117 7.47 2.47 -12.34
C LEU A 117 8.91 1.99 -12.45
N THR A 118 9.78 2.48 -11.57
CA THR A 118 11.18 2.03 -11.48
C THR A 118 11.48 1.51 -10.10
N LEU A 119 11.93 0.26 -10.00
CA LEU A 119 12.44 -0.37 -8.78
C LEU A 119 13.96 -0.44 -8.86
N GLY A 120 14.66 -0.03 -7.79
CA GLY A 120 16.11 -0.08 -7.68
C GLY A 120 16.59 -1.18 -6.73
N ASN A 121 17.74 -1.78 -7.05
CA ASN A 121 18.41 -2.81 -6.25
C ASN A 121 17.48 -3.98 -5.87
N VAL A 122 16.84 -4.57 -6.88
CA VAL A 122 15.94 -5.69 -6.68
C VAL A 122 16.73 -6.96 -6.44
N THR A 123 16.35 -7.72 -5.40
CA THR A 123 16.92 -9.02 -5.08
C THR A 123 15.90 -10.13 -5.36
N LEU A 124 16.31 -11.10 -6.17
CA LEU A 124 15.59 -12.33 -6.45
C LEU A 124 16.34 -13.52 -5.81
N PRO A 125 15.95 -13.97 -4.62
CA PRO A 125 16.63 -15.05 -3.90
C PRO A 125 16.66 -16.36 -4.71
N ALA A 126 17.53 -17.32 -4.39
CA ALA A 126 17.46 -18.65 -5.02
C ALA A 126 16.11 -19.36 -4.78
N SER A 127 15.70 -20.26 -5.67
CA SER A 127 14.40 -20.97 -5.56
C SER A 127 14.30 -21.88 -4.33
N ASP A 128 15.43 -22.35 -3.82
CA ASP A 128 15.56 -23.16 -2.60
C ASP A 128 16.08 -22.35 -1.41
N SER A 129 16.05 -21.01 -1.49
CA SER A 129 16.48 -20.14 -0.41
C SER A 129 15.68 -20.42 0.86
N THR A 130 16.39 -20.57 1.97
CA THR A 130 15.81 -20.68 3.32
C THR A 130 15.69 -19.33 4.01
N ASP A 131 16.01 -18.23 3.32
CA ASP A 131 15.82 -16.88 3.84
C ASP A 131 14.35 -16.65 4.19
N LEU A 132 14.11 -16.03 5.35
CA LEU A 132 12.78 -15.70 5.83
C LEU A 132 12.01 -14.82 4.83
N LEU A 133 12.72 -13.95 4.11
CA LEU A 133 12.17 -13.02 3.13
C LEU A 133 12.20 -13.56 1.69
N ALA A 134 12.56 -14.82 1.48
CA ALA A 134 12.72 -15.40 0.14
C ALA A 134 11.46 -15.34 -0.75
N SER A 135 10.28 -15.19 -0.14
CA SER A 135 8.98 -15.07 -0.82
C SER A 135 8.54 -13.64 -1.08
N PHE A 136 9.32 -12.63 -0.69
CA PHE A 136 9.02 -11.21 -0.91
C PHE A 136 9.92 -10.64 -2.00
N LEU A 137 9.39 -9.72 -2.79
CA LEU A 137 10.20 -8.98 -3.76
C LEU A 137 10.91 -7.86 -3.01
N MET A 138 12.18 -8.10 -2.66
CA MET A 138 13.02 -7.10 -2.00
C MET A 138 13.56 -6.12 -3.04
N TYR A 139 13.45 -4.84 -2.75
CA TYR A 139 14.02 -3.71 -3.50
C TYR A 139 14.47 -2.66 -2.49
N GLU A 140 15.34 -1.73 -2.90
CA GLU A 140 15.78 -0.62 -2.03
C GLU A 140 15.10 0.69 -2.38
N THR A 141 14.72 0.90 -3.64
CA THR A 141 13.98 2.10 -4.05
C THR A 141 12.82 1.76 -4.97
N ALA A 142 11.75 2.53 -4.90
CA ALA A 142 10.66 2.53 -5.87
C ALA A 142 10.28 3.96 -6.23
N ASN A 143 10.23 4.28 -7.52
CA ASN A 143 9.97 5.63 -8.02
C ASN A 143 8.89 5.60 -9.09
N LEU A 144 7.99 6.58 -9.03
CA LEU A 144 6.92 6.77 -9.99
C LEU A 144 6.62 8.26 -10.15
N ASP A 145 6.97 8.81 -11.30
CA ASP A 145 6.86 10.25 -11.57
C ASP A 145 5.42 10.77 -11.55
N ASN A 146 4.45 9.99 -12.04
CA ASN A 146 3.10 10.50 -12.31
C ASN A 146 2.01 9.42 -12.35
N VAL A 147 0.94 9.60 -11.57
CA VAL A 147 -0.33 8.84 -11.71
C VAL A 147 -1.48 9.79 -11.96
N SER A 148 -2.09 9.68 -13.14
CA SER A 148 -3.15 10.56 -13.63
C SER A 148 -4.46 9.80 -13.74
N VAL A 149 -5.53 10.28 -13.11
CA VAL A 149 -6.89 9.74 -13.28
C VAL A 149 -7.77 10.78 -13.96
N LYS A 150 -8.33 10.41 -15.11
CA LYS A 150 -9.24 11.23 -15.91
C LYS A 150 -10.63 10.61 -15.96
N ILE A 151 -11.66 11.44 -15.89
CA ILE A 151 -13.06 11.05 -16.13
C ILE A 151 -13.50 11.80 -17.38
N GLY A 152 -13.69 11.07 -18.49
CA GLY A 152 -13.78 11.68 -19.81
C GLY A 152 -12.50 12.46 -20.14
N ASP A 153 -12.64 13.73 -20.53
CA ASP A 153 -11.51 14.61 -20.85
C ASP A 153 -11.02 15.45 -19.65
N LYS A 154 -11.61 15.26 -18.46
CA LYS A 154 -11.29 16.06 -17.27
C LYS A 154 -10.35 15.31 -16.33
N GLN A 155 -9.34 16.02 -15.83
CA GLN A 155 -8.43 15.50 -14.81
C GLN A 155 -9.14 15.44 -13.46
N ALA A 156 -9.38 14.24 -12.93
CA ALA A 156 -10.03 14.03 -11.65
C ALA A 156 -9.01 14.01 -10.50
N PHE A 157 -7.88 13.36 -10.71
CA PHE A 157 -6.82 13.22 -9.70
C PHE A 157 -5.46 13.14 -10.38
N GLN A 158 -4.43 13.70 -9.77
CA GLN A 158 -3.05 13.58 -10.23
C GLN A 158 -2.15 13.45 -9.01
N MET A 159 -1.23 12.49 -9.02
CA MET A 159 -0.13 12.38 -8.06
C MET A 159 1.19 12.49 -8.80
N THR A 160 2.17 13.18 -8.24
CA THR A 160 3.50 13.36 -8.83
C THR A 160 4.60 13.00 -7.84
N ASN A 161 5.70 12.47 -8.38
CA ASN A 161 6.93 12.15 -7.67
C ASN A 161 6.67 11.29 -6.43
N PHE A 162 6.10 10.11 -6.65
CA PHE A 162 6.08 9.09 -5.61
C PHE A 162 7.46 8.43 -5.52
N ALA A 163 7.98 8.36 -4.30
CA ALA A 163 9.24 7.71 -4.00
C ALA A 163 9.10 6.90 -2.71
N ALA A 164 9.67 5.70 -2.70
CA ALA A 164 9.81 4.88 -1.51
C ALA A 164 11.23 4.35 -1.41
N GLU A 165 11.74 4.27 -0.19
CA GLU A 165 13.02 3.65 0.13
C GLU A 165 12.80 2.53 1.13
N VAL A 166 13.54 1.44 0.98
CA VAL A 166 13.50 0.29 1.87
C VAL A 166 14.93 -0.09 2.20
N THR A 167 15.25 -0.13 3.49
CA THR A 167 16.50 -0.69 3.98
C THR A 167 16.22 -2.11 4.48
N PRO A 168 16.76 -3.15 3.80
CA PRO A 168 16.56 -4.54 4.22
C PRO A 168 17.06 -4.78 5.66
N PRO A 169 16.48 -5.76 6.38
CA PRO A 169 16.99 -6.16 7.69
C PRO A 169 18.44 -6.61 7.59
N ALA A 170 19.30 -6.06 8.45
CA ALA A 170 20.71 -6.44 8.54
C ALA A 170 21.16 -6.47 10.01
N ASP A 171 22.02 -7.43 10.36
CA ASP A 171 22.64 -7.55 11.68
C ASP A 171 21.65 -7.57 12.87
N GLY A 172 20.44 -8.09 12.65
CA GLY A 172 19.37 -8.15 13.64
C GLY A 172 18.52 -6.88 13.75
N ASN A 173 18.85 -5.82 13.01
CA ASN A 173 18.01 -4.63 12.92
C ASN A 173 16.74 -4.90 12.09
N ALA A 174 15.70 -4.12 12.36
CA ALA A 174 14.46 -4.18 11.60
C ALA A 174 14.69 -3.70 10.17
N MET A 175 13.80 -4.11 9.26
CA MET A 175 13.62 -3.42 7.99
C MET A 175 13.13 -2.00 8.29
N GLU A 176 13.66 -1.02 7.58
CA GLU A 176 13.18 0.37 7.62
C GLU A 176 12.57 0.69 6.26
N PHE A 177 11.50 1.48 6.24
CA PHE A 177 10.93 1.95 5.00
C PHE A 177 10.41 3.39 5.13
N THR A 178 10.52 4.13 4.04
CA THR A 178 9.94 5.44 3.86
C THR A 178 9.10 5.45 2.58
N GLY A 179 8.12 6.33 2.52
CA GLY A 179 7.34 6.57 1.32
C GLY A 179 6.84 8.00 1.29
N SER A 180 6.81 8.60 0.11
CA SER A 180 6.29 9.95 -0.06
C SER A 180 5.70 10.15 -1.45
N ALA A 181 4.79 11.10 -1.57
CA ALA A 181 4.42 11.70 -2.84
C ALA A 181 4.53 13.21 -2.68
N GLU A 182 5.37 13.85 -3.51
CA GLU A 182 5.63 15.29 -3.40
C GLU A 182 4.35 16.12 -3.52
N LYS A 183 3.44 15.68 -4.40
CA LYS A 183 2.18 16.38 -4.60
C LYS A 183 1.09 15.46 -5.11
N PHE A 184 -0.12 15.66 -4.60
CA PHE A 184 -1.34 15.26 -5.27
C PHE A 184 -2.24 16.47 -5.53
N THR A 185 -3.14 16.33 -6.49
CA THR A 185 -4.25 17.26 -6.76
C THR A 185 -5.50 16.48 -7.07
N ALA A 186 -6.68 16.98 -6.68
CA ALA A 186 -7.96 16.43 -7.08
C ALA A 186 -8.98 17.52 -7.42
N ASP A 187 -9.75 17.29 -8.49
CA ASP A 187 -10.88 18.13 -8.89
C ASP A 187 -12.17 17.52 -8.35
N LEU A 188 -12.64 18.04 -7.21
CA LEU A 188 -13.86 17.59 -6.55
C LEU A 188 -15.13 18.11 -7.26
N THR A 189 -15.02 19.00 -8.26
CA THR A 189 -16.18 19.42 -9.05
C THR A 189 -16.76 18.31 -9.92
N LEU A 190 -15.98 17.24 -10.12
CA LEU A 190 -16.40 16.05 -10.85
C LEU A 190 -17.29 15.11 -10.04
N VAL A 191 -17.38 15.30 -8.71
CA VAL A 191 -18.31 14.54 -7.85
C VAL A 191 -19.73 14.86 -8.28
N GLU A 192 -20.54 13.87 -8.65
CA GLU A 192 -21.87 14.10 -9.21
C GLU A 192 -22.98 14.24 -8.17
N ASP A 193 -22.80 13.66 -6.97
CA ASP A 193 -23.78 13.66 -5.90
C ASP A 193 -24.18 15.10 -5.49
N PRO A 194 -25.46 15.49 -5.57
CA PRO A 194 -25.89 16.86 -5.32
C PRO A 194 -25.56 17.39 -3.91
N GLN A 195 -25.65 16.53 -2.89
CA GLN A 195 -25.35 16.92 -1.51
C GLN A 195 -23.84 17.17 -1.35
N SER A 196 -23.02 16.30 -1.91
CA SER A 196 -21.57 16.43 -1.91
C SER A 196 -21.13 17.69 -2.66
N LYS A 197 -21.69 17.98 -3.84
CA LYS A 197 -21.41 19.24 -4.57
C LYS A 197 -21.68 20.47 -3.74
N ALA A 198 -22.85 20.54 -3.11
CA ALA A 198 -23.23 21.69 -2.29
C ALA A 198 -22.27 21.88 -1.10
N ALA A 199 -21.79 20.78 -0.50
CA ALA A 199 -20.77 20.84 0.55
C ALA A 199 -19.42 21.31 0.02
N ILE A 200 -18.92 20.72 -1.08
CA ILE A 200 -17.65 21.08 -1.71
C ILE A 200 -17.62 22.57 -2.07
N GLU A 201 -18.69 23.08 -2.69
CA GLU A 201 -18.83 24.49 -3.06
C GLU A 201 -18.83 25.41 -1.83
N ALA A 202 -19.56 25.03 -0.79
CA ALA A 202 -19.68 25.84 0.42
C ALA A 202 -18.38 25.88 1.25
N LEU A 203 -17.62 24.78 1.25
CA LEU A 203 -16.33 24.70 1.93
C LEU A 203 -15.20 25.37 1.11
N GLY A 204 -15.37 25.47 -0.21
CA GLY A 204 -14.41 26.07 -1.13
C GLY A 204 -13.25 25.14 -1.49
N TYR A 205 -13.49 23.82 -1.48
CA TYR A 205 -12.50 22.78 -1.80
C TYR A 205 -12.78 22.12 -3.15
N GLN A 206 -13.17 22.90 -4.15
CA GLN A 206 -13.40 22.41 -5.51
C GLN A 206 -12.14 21.77 -6.11
N ASN A 207 -10.99 22.36 -5.83
CA ASN A 207 -9.68 21.82 -6.20
C ASN A 207 -8.86 21.71 -4.92
N ILE A 208 -8.41 20.50 -4.62
CA ILE A 208 -7.53 20.24 -3.49
C ILE A 208 -6.15 19.88 -4.00
N SER A 209 -5.13 20.23 -3.23
CA SER A 209 -3.77 19.76 -3.39
C SER A 209 -3.18 19.42 -2.03
N GLY A 210 -2.07 18.70 -2.03
CA GLY A 210 -1.40 18.32 -0.80
C GLY A 210 -0.28 17.33 -1.06
N ASP A 211 0.23 16.72 0.00
CA ASP A 211 1.33 15.77 -0.03
C ASP A 211 1.03 14.55 0.86
N PHE A 212 1.87 13.53 0.69
CA PHE A 212 1.82 12.31 1.47
C PHE A 212 3.22 11.93 1.90
N GLN A 213 3.36 11.51 3.15
CA GLN A 213 4.60 10.97 3.69
C GLN A 213 4.31 9.85 4.70
N MET A 214 5.17 8.84 4.72
CA MET A 214 5.14 7.76 5.70
C MET A 214 6.54 7.25 6.03
N GLU A 215 6.70 6.76 7.24
CA GLU A 215 7.91 6.12 7.73
C GLU A 215 7.54 4.99 8.69
N GLY A 216 8.28 3.89 8.64
CA GLY A 216 8.15 2.85 9.63
C GLY A 216 9.24 1.80 9.59
N THR A 217 9.07 0.83 10.47
CA THR A 217 9.95 -0.32 10.62
C THR A 217 9.16 -1.60 10.72
N TRP A 218 9.75 -2.70 10.24
CA TRP A 218 9.21 -4.03 10.38
C TRP A 218 10.32 -5.01 10.74
N GLN A 219 10.18 -5.71 11.86
CA GLN A 219 11.09 -6.77 12.27
C GLN A 219 10.49 -8.12 11.87
N PRO A 220 11.02 -8.80 10.84
CA PRO A 220 10.41 -10.04 10.35
C PRO A 220 10.45 -11.20 11.35
N THR A 221 11.41 -11.16 12.29
CA THR A 221 11.66 -12.24 13.25
C THR A 221 10.64 -12.29 14.39
N ASP A 222 10.34 -11.16 15.01
CA ASP A 222 9.32 -11.05 16.09
C ASP A 222 7.98 -10.49 15.59
N GLY A 223 7.93 -10.01 14.35
CA GLY A 223 6.75 -9.46 13.71
C GLY A 223 6.34 -8.09 14.24
N ARG A 224 7.23 -7.35 14.91
CA ARG A 224 6.92 -5.97 15.31
C ARG A 224 6.91 -5.06 14.08
N MET A 225 5.79 -4.39 13.89
CA MET A 225 5.51 -3.45 12.82
C MET A 225 5.19 -2.11 13.47
N ALA A 226 6.01 -1.10 13.20
CA ALA A 226 5.80 0.25 13.70
C ALA A 226 5.73 1.22 12.54
N LEU A 227 4.63 1.94 12.41
CA LEU A 227 4.47 3.10 11.54
C LEU A 227 4.68 4.34 12.40
N SER A 228 5.85 4.96 12.27
CA SER A 228 6.27 6.12 13.08
C SER A 228 5.65 7.42 12.58
N SER A 229 5.38 7.52 11.28
CA SER A 229 4.63 8.60 10.65
C SER A 229 3.80 8.06 9.49
N TYR A 230 2.59 8.60 9.36
CA TYR A 230 1.74 8.49 8.18
C TYR A 230 0.93 9.79 8.14
N ASP A 231 1.38 10.72 7.32
CA ASP A 231 0.79 12.05 7.22
C ASP A 231 0.21 12.24 5.82
N VAL A 232 -1.04 12.68 5.79
CA VAL A 232 -1.71 13.17 4.58
C VAL A 232 -2.05 14.63 4.81
N THR A 233 -1.34 15.50 4.12
CA THR A 233 -1.54 16.95 4.16
C THR A 233 -2.48 17.34 3.03
N VAL A 234 -3.50 18.16 3.31
CA VAL A 234 -4.29 18.83 2.28
C VAL A 234 -4.13 20.32 2.46
N ASP A 235 -3.54 20.98 1.47
CA ASP A 235 -3.21 22.41 1.49
C ASP A 235 -4.42 23.26 1.88
N ASN A 236 -4.23 24.10 2.90
CA ASN A 236 -5.25 24.99 3.46
C ASN A 236 -6.43 24.27 4.12
N ALA A 237 -6.45 22.94 4.23
CA ALA A 237 -7.47 22.20 4.94
C ALA A 237 -6.94 21.70 6.30
N GLY A 238 -5.85 20.94 6.28
CA GLY A 238 -5.20 20.39 7.45
C GLY A 238 -4.43 19.11 7.14
N THR A 239 -3.83 18.52 8.18
CA THR A 239 -3.02 17.31 8.11
C THR A 239 -3.63 16.21 8.98
N LEU A 240 -3.83 15.02 8.41
CA LEU A 240 -4.19 13.82 9.16
C LEU A 240 -2.92 12.98 9.37
N GLY A 241 -2.47 12.91 10.61
CA GLY A 241 -1.33 12.09 11.04
C GLY A 241 -1.79 10.83 11.76
N MET A 242 -1.14 9.70 11.48
CA MET A 242 -1.41 8.42 12.14
C MET A 242 -0.13 7.68 12.50
N THR A 243 -0.13 7.02 13.65
CA THR A 243 0.93 6.07 14.04
C THR A 243 0.31 4.76 14.51
N PHE A 244 1.02 3.66 14.31
CA PHE A 244 0.60 2.33 14.76
C PHE A 244 1.81 1.51 15.19
N ASP A 245 1.69 0.77 16.29
CA ASP A 245 2.70 -0.19 16.74
C ASP A 245 1.98 -1.51 17.08
N LEU A 246 2.27 -2.52 16.25
CA LEU A 246 1.65 -3.83 16.29
C LEU A 246 2.74 -4.90 16.42
N GLY A 247 2.47 -5.95 17.18
CA GLY A 247 3.29 -7.16 17.25
C GLY A 247 2.60 -8.35 16.60
N GLY A 248 3.39 -9.35 16.20
CA GLY A 248 2.86 -10.60 15.65
C GLY A 248 2.69 -10.62 14.14
N TYR A 249 3.08 -9.55 13.43
CA TYR A 249 3.15 -9.47 11.97
C TYR A 249 4.35 -10.26 11.42
N THR A 250 4.48 -11.52 11.82
CA THR A 250 5.59 -12.40 11.38
C THR A 250 5.39 -12.84 9.93
N VAL A 251 6.46 -13.32 9.30
CA VAL A 251 6.36 -13.93 7.96
C VAL A 251 5.37 -15.11 7.94
N GLU A 252 5.35 -15.93 8.99
CA GLU A 252 4.42 -17.05 9.15
C GLU A 252 2.96 -16.58 9.19
N PHE A 253 2.70 -15.50 9.96
CA PHE A 253 1.40 -14.86 10.03
C PHE A 253 0.95 -14.35 8.65
N LEU A 254 1.82 -13.61 7.94
CA LEU A 254 1.52 -13.08 6.60
C LEU A 254 1.19 -14.19 5.60
N LYS A 255 1.97 -15.28 5.59
CA LYS A 255 1.69 -16.46 4.75
C LYS A 255 0.34 -17.09 5.10
N SER A 256 0.04 -17.22 6.39
CA SER A 256 -1.23 -17.79 6.85
C SER A 256 -2.44 -16.92 6.45
N VAL A 257 -2.31 -15.59 6.51
CA VAL A 257 -3.31 -14.65 6.00
C VAL A 257 -3.51 -14.82 4.49
N GLN A 258 -2.43 -14.89 3.72
CA GLN A 258 -2.49 -15.10 2.26
C GLN A 258 -3.17 -16.42 1.89
N GLU A 259 -2.86 -17.51 2.59
CA GLU A 259 -3.51 -18.81 2.39
C GLU A 259 -5.01 -18.76 2.72
N LEU A 260 -5.39 -18.07 3.80
CA LEU A 260 -6.79 -17.90 4.16
C LEU A 260 -7.53 -17.09 3.09
N GLN A 261 -6.96 -16.00 2.60
CA GLN A 261 -7.52 -15.20 1.50
C GLN A 261 -7.71 -16.03 0.22
N LYS A 262 -6.70 -16.82 -0.18
CA LYS A 262 -6.81 -17.74 -1.33
C LYS A 262 -7.95 -18.73 -1.17
N LYS A 263 -8.10 -19.32 0.02
CA LYS A 263 -9.20 -20.26 0.32
C LYS A 263 -10.55 -19.56 0.22
N MET A 264 -10.69 -18.35 0.76
CA MET A 264 -11.94 -17.59 0.68
C MET A 264 -12.30 -17.21 -0.76
N ALA A 265 -11.34 -16.73 -1.55
CA ALA A 265 -11.57 -16.34 -2.94
C ALA A 265 -11.95 -17.54 -3.84
N ALA A 266 -11.46 -18.74 -3.52
CA ALA A 266 -11.79 -19.96 -4.25
C ALA A 266 -13.16 -20.57 -3.85
N GLN A 267 -13.79 -20.09 -2.77
CA GLN A 267 -15.03 -20.65 -2.28
C GLN A 267 -16.27 -20.06 -2.99
N PRO A 268 -17.26 -20.89 -3.34
CA PRO A 268 -18.56 -20.41 -3.82
C PRO A 268 -19.28 -19.59 -2.74
N GLU A 269 -19.92 -18.49 -3.16
CA GLU A 269 -20.80 -17.70 -2.29
C GLU A 269 -21.85 -18.60 -1.60
N GLY A 270 -22.01 -18.44 -0.28
CA GLY A 270 -22.99 -19.19 0.52
C GLY A 270 -22.49 -20.50 1.14
N THR A 271 -21.20 -20.84 1.00
CA THR A 271 -20.58 -21.96 1.71
C THR A 271 -20.44 -21.65 3.21
N ASP A 272 -20.51 -22.67 4.08
CA ASP A 272 -20.27 -22.50 5.52
C ASP A 272 -18.86 -21.96 5.79
N ASN A 273 -18.80 -20.81 6.47
CA ASN A 273 -17.56 -20.08 6.79
C ASN A 273 -17.06 -20.35 8.22
N SER A 274 -17.62 -21.35 8.91
CA SER A 274 -17.28 -21.68 10.30
C SER A 274 -15.80 -22.00 10.51
N ALA A 275 -15.19 -22.78 9.62
CA ALA A 275 -13.76 -23.14 9.69
C ALA A 275 -12.84 -21.93 9.45
N GLN A 276 -13.24 -21.01 8.57
CA GLN A 276 -12.54 -19.77 8.23
C GLN A 276 -12.62 -18.80 9.41
N GLY A 277 -13.78 -18.74 10.08
CA GLY A 277 -13.95 -17.99 11.31
C GLY A 277 -13.00 -18.47 12.41
N LEU A 278 -12.84 -19.78 12.59
CA LEU A 278 -11.87 -20.34 13.54
C LEU A 278 -10.42 -20.05 13.14
N ALA A 279 -10.09 -20.15 11.85
CA ALA A 279 -8.76 -19.80 11.35
C ALA A 279 -8.43 -18.32 11.58
N MET A 280 -9.38 -17.42 11.32
CA MET A 280 -9.24 -15.99 11.60
C MET A 280 -9.02 -15.71 13.09
N LEU A 281 -9.76 -16.39 13.97
CA LEU A 281 -9.55 -16.27 15.41
C LEU A 281 -8.15 -16.73 15.83
N GLY A 282 -7.64 -17.82 15.24
CA GLY A 282 -6.26 -18.26 15.46
C GLY A 282 -5.21 -17.26 14.99
N LEU A 283 -5.46 -16.56 13.87
CA LEU A 283 -4.60 -15.47 13.39
C LEU A 283 -4.63 -14.27 14.34
N MET A 284 -5.82 -13.84 14.78
CA MET A 284 -5.97 -12.73 15.73
C MET A 284 -5.26 -12.99 17.06
N GLN A 285 -5.12 -14.25 17.48
CA GLN A 285 -4.39 -14.60 18.71
C GLN A 285 -2.88 -14.32 18.62
N GLN A 286 -2.32 -14.24 17.41
CA GLN A 286 -0.90 -13.95 17.21
C GLN A 286 -0.60 -12.46 17.30
N LEU A 287 -1.62 -11.61 17.14
CA LEU A 287 -1.47 -10.16 17.09
C LEU A 287 -1.49 -9.52 18.47
N THR A 288 -0.62 -8.55 18.65
CA THR A 288 -0.54 -7.74 19.86
C THR A 288 -0.59 -6.26 19.51
N PHE A 289 -1.35 -5.49 20.27
CA PHE A 289 -1.45 -4.05 20.14
C PHE A 289 -0.50 -3.37 21.14
N ASN A 290 0.43 -2.55 20.64
CA ASN A 290 1.36 -1.78 21.49
C ASN A 290 0.94 -0.31 21.60
N GLY A 291 0.42 0.27 20.53
CA GLY A 291 -0.11 1.62 20.55
C GLY A 291 -0.58 2.13 19.20
N ALA A 292 -1.34 3.22 19.23
CA ALA A 292 -1.72 3.96 18.03
C ALA A 292 -2.02 5.42 18.39
N THR A 293 -1.78 6.31 17.44
CA THR A 293 -2.24 7.70 17.51
C THR A 293 -2.95 8.08 16.23
N VAL A 294 -3.98 8.91 16.37
CA VAL A 294 -4.61 9.63 15.26
C VAL A 294 -4.62 11.09 15.66
N ARG A 295 -3.99 11.93 14.85
CA ARG A 295 -3.89 13.37 15.08
C ARG A 295 -4.41 14.10 13.86
N PHE A 296 -5.18 15.15 14.10
CA PHE A 296 -5.57 16.08 13.06
C PHE A 296 -5.08 17.48 13.42
N ASP A 297 -4.25 18.06 12.55
CA ASP A 297 -3.81 19.44 12.62
C ASP A 297 -4.66 20.26 11.63
N ASP A 298 -5.42 21.22 12.15
CA ASP A 298 -6.37 22.05 11.40
C ASP A 298 -5.70 23.30 10.86
N ASP A 299 -5.79 23.51 9.55
CA ASP A 299 -5.43 24.79 8.93
C ASP A 299 -6.66 25.69 8.77
N SER A 300 -7.75 25.14 8.23
CA SER A 300 -8.99 25.91 8.07
C SER A 300 -10.28 25.08 7.95
N VAL A 301 -10.19 23.76 7.74
CA VAL A 301 -11.37 22.94 7.42
C VAL A 301 -12.41 22.95 8.52
N THR A 302 -12.01 22.95 9.80
CA THR A 302 -12.93 22.91 10.93
C THR A 302 -13.84 24.13 10.95
N ASN A 303 -13.27 25.33 10.83
CA ASN A 303 -14.05 26.55 10.80
C ASN A 303 -15.00 26.60 9.58
N LYS A 304 -14.53 26.17 8.40
CA LYS A 304 -15.38 26.09 7.20
C LYS A 304 -16.56 25.13 7.39
N VAL A 305 -16.34 23.96 8.02
CA VAL A 305 -17.40 23.00 8.33
C VAL A 305 -18.40 23.58 9.32
N LEU A 306 -17.93 24.21 10.40
CA LEU A 306 -18.81 24.86 11.38
C LEU A 306 -19.66 25.97 10.75
N GLU A 307 -19.07 26.77 9.85
CA GLU A 307 -19.79 27.80 9.09
C GLU A 307 -20.84 27.20 8.14
N TYR A 308 -20.49 26.12 7.43
CA TYR A 308 -21.41 25.43 6.54
C TYR A 308 -22.62 24.88 7.29
N LEU A 309 -22.39 24.15 8.40
CA LEU A 309 -23.45 23.62 9.26
C LEU A 309 -24.28 24.75 9.88
N GLY A 310 -23.64 25.84 10.28
CA GLY A 310 -24.31 27.04 10.78
C GLY A 310 -25.28 27.60 9.75
N LYS A 311 -24.85 27.78 8.50
CA LYS A 311 -25.72 28.24 7.40
C LYS A 311 -26.90 27.30 7.15
N GLN A 312 -26.69 25.98 7.20
CA GLN A 312 -27.77 25.00 7.02
C GLN A 312 -28.83 25.07 8.14
N GLN A 313 -28.41 25.37 9.37
CA GLN A 313 -29.29 25.41 10.54
C GLN A 313 -29.74 26.84 10.91
N ASN A 314 -29.40 27.84 10.10
CA ASN A 314 -29.63 29.26 10.40
C ASN A 314 -29.04 29.69 11.76
N MET A 315 -27.83 29.20 12.05
CA MET A 315 -27.05 29.42 13.27
C MET A 315 -25.65 29.96 12.91
N THR A 316 -24.95 30.55 13.89
CA THR A 316 -23.54 30.91 13.67
C THR A 316 -22.63 29.69 13.85
N ALA A 317 -21.42 29.71 13.27
CA ALA A 317 -20.41 28.69 13.51
C ALA A 317 -20.12 28.49 15.01
N LYS A 318 -20.12 29.58 15.78
CA LYS A 318 -19.97 29.57 17.23
C LYS A 318 -21.11 28.86 17.94
N ASP A 319 -22.34 29.01 17.48
CA ASP A 319 -23.50 28.32 18.06
C ASP A 319 -23.42 26.81 17.81
N ILE A 320 -23.00 26.41 16.60
CA ILE A 320 -22.76 24.99 16.26
C ILE A 320 -21.64 24.41 17.15
N ALA A 321 -20.51 25.14 17.29
CA ALA A 321 -19.42 24.73 18.17
C ALA A 321 -19.88 24.59 19.63
N ASN A 322 -20.68 25.55 20.14
CA ASN A 322 -21.24 25.49 21.48
C ASN A 322 -22.21 24.32 21.67
N GLN A 323 -23.02 24.01 20.66
CA GLN A 323 -23.91 22.84 20.68
C GLN A 323 -23.11 21.54 20.74
N ALA A 324 -22.06 21.40 19.93
CA ALA A 324 -21.18 20.23 19.96
C ALA A 324 -20.53 20.07 21.35
N LYS A 325 -19.97 21.14 21.91
CA LYS A 325 -19.40 21.14 23.27
C LYS A 325 -20.42 20.74 24.34
N ALA A 326 -21.69 21.12 24.19
CA ALA A 326 -22.74 20.77 25.15
C ALA A 326 -23.18 19.29 25.05
N ILE A 327 -23.11 18.69 23.85
CA ILE A 327 -23.54 17.31 23.61
C ILE A 327 -22.46 16.30 23.99
N VAL A 328 -21.17 16.64 23.82
CA VAL A 328 -20.05 15.72 24.07
C VAL A 328 -20.07 15.08 25.46
N PRO A 329 -20.25 15.81 26.59
CA PRO A 329 -20.35 15.20 27.90
C PRO A 329 -21.46 14.16 28.00
N PHE A 330 -22.59 14.38 27.30
CA PHE A 330 -23.71 13.46 27.30
C PHE A 330 -23.39 12.15 26.56
N LEU A 331 -22.73 12.24 25.41
CA LEU A 331 -22.26 11.06 24.67
C LEU A 331 -21.25 10.25 25.49
N MET A 332 -20.38 10.93 26.24
CA MET A 332 -19.38 10.28 27.07
C MET A 332 -19.94 9.58 28.31
N MET A 333 -21.16 9.94 28.78
CA MET A 333 -21.78 9.28 29.93
C MET A 333 -22.03 7.78 29.68
N GLU A 334 -22.29 7.38 28.44
CA GLU A 334 -22.54 5.98 28.09
C GLU A 334 -21.32 5.08 28.36
N LEU A 335 -20.11 5.63 28.23
CA LEU A 335 -18.85 4.92 28.43
C LEU A 335 -18.53 4.64 29.91
N ASN A 336 -19.25 5.25 30.86
CA ASN A 336 -19.02 5.09 32.30
C ASN A 336 -17.54 5.29 32.71
N ASN A 337 -16.86 6.26 32.09
CA ASN A 337 -15.47 6.60 32.34
C ASN A 337 -15.34 8.12 32.60
N PRO A 338 -15.46 8.56 33.87
CA PRO A 338 -15.47 9.99 34.21
C PRO A 338 -14.17 10.73 33.87
N GLU A 339 -13.04 10.05 33.97
CA GLU A 339 -11.72 10.62 33.65
C GLU A 339 -11.61 10.91 32.16
N LEU A 340 -11.89 9.92 31.32
CA LEU A 340 -11.91 10.09 29.87
C LEU A 340 -12.97 11.12 29.44
N ALA A 341 -14.16 11.10 30.05
CA ALA A 341 -15.20 12.08 29.76
C ALA A 341 -14.73 13.52 30.02
N THR A 342 -13.98 13.73 31.11
CA THR A 342 -13.37 15.02 31.44
C THR A 342 -12.32 15.41 30.40
N GLN A 343 -11.41 14.49 30.05
CA GLN A 343 -10.37 14.74 29.04
C GLN A 343 -10.96 15.08 27.67
N VAL A 344 -11.89 14.28 27.16
CA VAL A 344 -12.56 14.50 25.87
C VAL A 344 -13.32 15.83 25.88
N THR A 345 -14.06 16.13 26.94
CA THR A 345 -14.81 17.40 27.03
C THR A 345 -13.87 18.60 27.00
N ALA A 346 -12.75 18.53 27.73
CA ALA A 346 -11.75 19.59 27.76
C ALA A 346 -11.05 19.76 26.41
N ALA A 347 -10.62 18.65 25.79
CA ALA A 347 -9.95 18.66 24.49
C ALA A 347 -10.88 19.20 23.38
N VAL A 348 -12.10 18.69 23.27
CA VAL A 348 -13.07 19.17 22.27
C VAL A 348 -13.42 20.65 22.51
N THR A 349 -13.54 21.08 23.77
CA THR A 349 -13.77 22.50 24.07
C THR A 349 -12.62 23.37 23.60
N ALA A 350 -11.38 23.01 23.98
CA ALA A 350 -10.19 23.75 23.60
C ALA A 350 -10.01 23.79 22.07
N TYR A 351 -10.22 22.66 21.40
CA TYR A 351 -10.16 22.57 19.95
C TYR A 351 -11.21 23.43 19.27
N LEU A 352 -12.50 23.34 19.65
CA LEU A 352 -13.56 24.11 19.00
C LEU A 352 -13.54 25.61 19.32
N ASP A 353 -12.89 26.02 20.42
CA ASP A 353 -12.70 27.44 20.75
C ASP A 353 -11.56 28.08 19.93
N ALA A 354 -10.52 27.31 19.61
CA ALA A 354 -9.40 27.73 18.78
C ALA A 354 -8.81 26.50 18.05
N PRO A 355 -9.36 26.11 16.88
CA PRO A 355 -8.90 24.93 16.17
C PRO A 355 -7.43 25.06 15.80
N LYS A 356 -6.62 24.09 16.24
CA LYS A 356 -5.22 23.92 15.82
C LYS A 356 -4.88 22.46 15.69
N SER A 357 -5.10 21.68 16.74
CA SER A 357 -4.86 20.23 16.68
C SER A 357 -5.73 19.47 17.65
N ILE A 358 -6.07 18.23 17.29
CA ILE A 358 -6.73 17.28 18.18
C ILE A 358 -6.10 15.90 17.98
N GLU A 359 -5.74 15.24 19.07
CA GLU A 359 -5.11 13.92 19.06
C GLU A 359 -5.90 12.95 19.91
N ILE A 360 -6.08 11.75 19.38
CA ILE A 360 -6.56 10.57 20.10
C ILE A 360 -5.40 9.57 20.11
N ALA A 361 -4.96 9.19 21.31
CA ALA A 361 -3.89 8.24 21.50
C ALA A 361 -4.36 7.04 22.33
N ALA A 362 -4.04 5.84 21.88
CA ALA A 362 -4.20 4.60 22.62
C ALA A 362 -2.80 4.07 22.95
N LYS A 363 -2.39 4.24 24.21
CA LYS A 363 -1.05 3.88 24.71
C LYS A 363 -1.21 3.00 25.97
N PRO A 364 -1.50 1.69 25.81
CA PRO A 364 -1.66 0.79 26.94
C PRO A 364 -0.36 0.68 27.74
N ALA A 365 -0.46 0.46 29.06
CA ALA A 365 0.71 0.33 29.94
C ALA A 365 1.57 -0.92 29.63
N SER A 366 1.03 -1.88 28.89
CA SER A 366 1.72 -3.08 28.42
C SER A 366 1.07 -3.55 27.11
N PRO A 367 1.81 -4.28 26.25
CA PRO A 367 1.25 -4.84 25.02
C PRO A 367 -0.02 -5.66 25.28
N VAL A 368 -1.08 -5.42 24.50
CA VAL A 368 -2.40 -6.04 24.69
C VAL A 368 -2.71 -7.01 23.53
N PRO A 369 -2.90 -8.31 23.79
CA PRO A 369 -3.28 -9.25 22.74
C PRO A 369 -4.63 -8.87 22.09
N PHE A 370 -4.72 -8.95 20.75
CA PHE A 370 -5.95 -8.64 20.03
C PHE A 370 -7.13 -9.54 20.45
N ALA A 371 -6.85 -10.80 20.79
CA ALA A 371 -7.87 -11.70 21.33
C ALA A 371 -8.47 -11.19 22.65
N LEU A 372 -7.67 -10.54 23.51
CA LEU A 372 -8.15 -9.93 24.75
C LEU A 372 -8.98 -8.68 24.45
N LEU A 373 -8.59 -7.86 23.47
CA LEU A 373 -9.38 -6.72 23.02
C LEU A 373 -10.74 -7.17 22.48
N ALA A 374 -10.77 -8.21 21.64
CA ALA A 374 -12.01 -8.78 21.12
C ALA A 374 -12.91 -9.33 22.24
N ALA A 375 -12.34 -10.11 23.17
CA ALA A 375 -13.07 -10.63 24.33
C ALA A 375 -13.62 -9.50 25.23
N SER A 376 -12.83 -8.46 25.47
CA SER A 376 -13.22 -7.29 26.25
C SER A 376 -14.33 -6.50 25.54
N GLY A 377 -14.23 -6.31 24.23
CA GLY A 377 -15.27 -5.65 23.44
C GLY A 377 -16.61 -6.37 23.46
N MET A 378 -16.61 -7.71 23.50
CA MET A 378 -17.84 -8.50 23.58
C MET A 378 -18.43 -8.56 25.00
N SER A 379 -17.58 -8.65 26.02
CA SER A 379 -18.02 -8.87 27.41
C SER A 379 -18.26 -7.58 28.19
N ASN A 380 -17.40 -6.58 28.01
CA ASN A 380 -17.49 -5.28 28.66
C ASN A 380 -16.82 -4.16 27.82
N PRO A 381 -17.45 -3.70 26.73
CA PRO A 381 -16.86 -2.69 25.84
C PRO A 381 -16.51 -1.38 26.53
N LYS A 382 -17.11 -1.09 27.70
CA LYS A 382 -16.85 0.13 28.49
C LYS A 382 -15.47 0.16 29.13
N ASP A 383 -14.81 -0.99 29.29
CA ASP A 383 -13.46 -1.07 29.84
C ASP A 383 -12.37 -0.86 28.78
N LEU A 384 -12.70 -0.98 27.49
CA LEU A 384 -11.72 -0.85 26.39
C LEU A 384 -10.90 0.45 26.46
N PRO A 385 -11.50 1.64 26.69
CA PRO A 385 -10.70 2.86 26.76
C PRO A 385 -9.66 2.84 27.88
N LYS A 386 -9.96 2.18 29.01
CA LYS A 386 -9.01 2.04 30.12
C LYS A 386 -7.91 1.05 29.75
N THR A 387 -8.27 -0.11 29.20
CA THR A 387 -7.31 -1.13 28.75
C THR A 387 -6.33 -0.58 27.72
N LEU A 388 -6.83 0.23 26.79
CA LEU A 388 -6.04 0.84 25.72
C LEU A 388 -5.25 2.08 26.17
N GLY A 389 -5.42 2.55 27.41
CA GLY A 389 -4.82 3.80 27.87
C GLY A 389 -5.22 4.97 26.97
N LEU A 390 -6.51 5.07 26.64
CA LEU A 390 -7.03 6.07 25.70
C LEU A 390 -6.93 7.47 26.31
N THR A 391 -6.33 8.40 25.58
CA THR A 391 -6.25 9.82 25.93
C THR A 391 -6.68 10.68 24.76
N VAL A 392 -7.28 11.83 25.05
CA VAL A 392 -7.62 12.83 24.04
C VAL A 392 -7.06 14.18 24.46
N THR A 393 -6.28 14.79 23.58
CA THR A 393 -5.63 16.09 23.80
C THR A 393 -5.94 17.02 22.64
N ALA A 394 -5.86 18.33 22.88
CA ALA A 394 -6.06 19.33 21.84
C ALA A 394 -5.09 20.49 22.03
N ASN A 395 -4.63 21.04 20.90
CA ASN A 395 -3.74 22.19 20.82
C ASN A 395 -2.45 22.00 21.63
N GLN A 396 -1.95 20.76 21.67
CA GLN A 396 -0.68 20.37 22.25
C GLN A 396 0.27 19.97 21.11
N ASP A 397 1.55 20.24 21.32
CA ASP A 397 2.62 19.88 20.39
C ASP A 397 3.00 18.40 20.52
#